data_AF-A0A1B1Z707-F1
#
_entry.id   AF-A0A1B1Z707-F1
#
_cell.length_a   1.000
_cell.length_b   1.000
_cell.length_c   1.000
_cell.angle_alpha   90.00
_cell.angle_beta   90.00
_cell.angle_gamma   90.00
#
_symmetry.space_group_name_H-M   'P 1'
#
loop_
_entity.id
_entity.type
_entity.pdbx_description
1 polymer ?
#
loop_
_entity_poly.entity_id
_entity_poly.type
_entity_poly.pdbx_seq_one_letter_code
_entity_poly.pdbx_strand_id
1 'polypeptide(L)'
;MRLYADKIIGAKAEHDAAPLDEHKVNDILFNMYDHRLCYFTFTIENRSPEREEMPADRHMESVVAATSGIGTQNTPMTGSAYPETNYSEVKETYFIPWHQIVDINEEKLVFEGNERQKEEPIECYSYLAVKDWPVIDQSGEKIGKIKDLVMDTERQQAVGFVLSEGFWKSLFGHDEKYMPITGQPDWKTQEWKIERTPDLLLKNTPEEL
;
A
#
# COMPACT_ATOMS: atom_id res chain seq x y z
N MET A 1 -2.21 -17.57 -15.12
CA MET A 1 -1.12 -17.97 -14.19
C MET A 1 -1.52 -17.57 -12.78
N ARG A 2 -1.22 -18.40 -11.76
CA ARG A 2 -1.50 -18.03 -10.36
C ARG A 2 -0.25 -17.44 -9.71
N LEU A 3 -0.42 -16.30 -9.04
CA LEU A 3 0.64 -15.60 -8.30
C LEU A 3 0.17 -15.30 -6.87
N TYR A 4 1.11 -15.28 -5.95
CA TYR A 4 0.89 -14.88 -4.56
C TYR A 4 1.09 -13.38 -4.42
N ALA A 5 0.16 -12.67 -3.79
CA ALA A 5 0.27 -11.22 -3.62
C ALA A 5 1.56 -10.84 -2.88
N ASP A 6 1.93 -11.56 -1.82
CA ASP A 6 3.15 -11.31 -1.04
C ASP A 6 4.44 -11.48 -1.85
N LYS A 7 4.41 -12.28 -2.93
CA LYS A 7 5.55 -12.46 -3.84
C LYS A 7 5.72 -11.29 -4.80
N ILE A 8 4.64 -10.57 -5.08
CA ILE A 8 4.66 -9.39 -5.94
C ILE A 8 4.97 -8.13 -5.14
N ILE A 9 4.58 -8.06 -3.87
CA ILE A 9 5.01 -6.98 -2.99
C ILE A 9 6.55 -6.98 -2.91
N GLY A 10 7.15 -5.83 -3.22
CA GLY A 10 8.59 -5.63 -3.28
C GLY A 10 9.26 -6.01 -4.61
N ALA A 11 8.52 -6.59 -5.56
CA ALA A 11 8.99 -6.83 -6.92
C ALA A 11 9.31 -5.51 -7.62
N LYS A 12 10.19 -5.54 -8.63
CA LYS A 12 10.54 -4.34 -9.39
C LYS A 12 9.36 -3.87 -10.23
N ALA A 13 9.06 -2.58 -10.22
CA ALA A 13 8.11 -1.95 -11.13
C ALA A 13 8.91 -1.14 -12.16
N GLU A 14 8.86 -1.58 -13.43
CA GLU A 14 9.63 -1.01 -14.54
C GLU A 14 8.71 -0.50 -15.64
N HIS A 15 8.94 0.72 -16.11
CA HIS A 15 8.23 1.23 -17.27
C HIS A 15 8.86 0.69 -18.56
N ASP A 16 8.05 0.19 -19.50
CA ASP A 16 8.51 -0.47 -20.72
C ASP A 16 9.43 0.41 -21.57
N ALA A 17 9.13 1.72 -21.67
CA ALA A 17 9.94 2.67 -22.42
C ALA A 17 11.18 3.18 -21.67
N ALA A 18 11.26 2.98 -20.35
CA ALA A 18 12.31 3.54 -19.49
C ALA A 18 12.65 2.58 -18.33
N PRO A 19 13.26 1.41 -18.60
CA PRO A 19 13.49 0.36 -17.61
C PRO A 19 14.60 0.68 -16.59
N LEU A 20 15.11 1.91 -16.57
CA LEU A 20 16.20 2.33 -15.67
C LEU A 20 15.69 2.86 -14.32
N ASP A 21 14.40 3.21 -14.22
CA ASP A 21 13.80 3.67 -12.98
C ASP A 21 13.33 2.46 -12.17
N GLU A 22 14.15 2.05 -11.19
CA GLU A 22 13.85 0.92 -10.32
C GLU A 22 12.94 1.35 -9.17
N HIS A 23 11.62 1.16 -9.34
CA HIS A 23 10.65 1.26 -8.26
C HIS A 23 10.29 -0.12 -7.71
N LYS A 24 9.69 -0.18 -6.53
CA LYS A 24 9.18 -1.41 -5.94
C LYS A 24 7.67 -1.35 -5.81
N VAL A 25 7.01 -2.46 -6.12
CA VAL A 25 5.58 -2.61 -5.86
C VAL A 25 5.37 -2.57 -4.35
N ASN A 26 4.53 -1.65 -3.90
CA ASN A 26 4.21 -1.44 -2.50
C ASN A 26 2.91 -2.12 -2.10
N ASP A 27 1.91 -2.11 -2.97
CA ASP A 27 0.60 -2.69 -2.68
C ASP A 27 -0.11 -3.14 -3.97
N ILE A 28 -1.14 -3.96 -3.79
CA ILE A 28 -2.03 -4.44 -4.84
C ILE A 28 -3.45 -4.11 -4.41
N LEU A 29 -4.18 -3.44 -5.31
CA LEU A 29 -5.54 -2.99 -5.06
C LEU A 29 -6.52 -3.85 -5.84
N PHE A 30 -7.57 -4.32 -5.16
CA PHE A 30 -8.61 -5.16 -5.73
C PHE A 30 -9.97 -4.48 -5.63
N ASN A 31 -10.85 -4.71 -6.60
CA ASN A 31 -12.18 -4.15 -6.58
C ASN A 31 -12.98 -4.73 -5.40
N MET A 32 -13.66 -3.87 -4.65
CA MET A 32 -14.36 -4.27 -3.43
C MET A 32 -15.59 -5.16 -3.63
N TYR A 33 -16.13 -5.24 -4.84
CA TYR A 33 -17.34 -6.01 -5.14
C TYR A 33 -17.06 -7.33 -5.84
N ASP A 34 -16.09 -7.36 -6.76
CA ASP A 34 -15.81 -8.54 -7.59
C ASP A 34 -14.36 -9.06 -7.50
N HIS A 35 -13.53 -8.45 -6.64
CA HIS A 35 -12.14 -8.84 -6.38
C HIS A 35 -11.24 -8.82 -7.61
N ARG A 36 -11.62 -8.12 -8.69
CA ARG A 36 -10.75 -7.90 -9.84
C ARG A 36 -9.56 -7.04 -9.49
N LEU A 37 -8.43 -7.29 -10.15
CA LEU A 37 -7.23 -6.48 -10.03
C LEU A 37 -7.52 -5.07 -10.54
N CYS A 38 -7.43 -4.07 -9.66
CA CYS A 38 -7.59 -2.67 -10.03
C CYS A 38 -6.24 -2.06 -10.42
N TYR A 39 -5.33 -1.98 -9.44
CA TYR A 39 -4.08 -1.22 -9.53
C TYR A 39 -2.95 -1.92 -8.77
N PHE A 40 -1.73 -1.66 -9.21
CA PHE A 40 -0.54 -1.79 -8.37
C PHE A 40 -0.10 -0.42 -7.90
N THR A 41 0.57 -0.35 -6.76
CA THR A 41 1.12 0.91 -6.26
C THR A 41 2.62 0.85 -6.10
N PHE A 42 3.28 1.99 -6.26
CA PHE A 42 4.67 2.19 -5.87
C PHE A 42 4.84 3.60 -5.32
N THR A 43 5.89 3.84 -4.55
CA THR A 43 6.15 5.14 -3.91
C THR A 43 7.50 5.66 -4.34
N ILE A 44 7.54 6.95 -4.67
CA ILE A 44 8.79 7.69 -4.92
C ILE A 44 9.02 8.63 -3.74
N GLU A 45 10.24 8.60 -3.21
CA GLU A 45 10.69 9.54 -2.18
C GLU A 45 11.35 10.73 -2.86
N ASN A 46 10.64 11.86 -2.89
CA ASN A 46 11.14 13.11 -3.44
C ASN A 46 11.67 14.02 -2.32
N ARG A 47 12.86 14.59 -2.52
CA ARG A 47 13.37 15.66 -1.66
C ARG A 47 12.83 16.98 -2.16
N SER A 48 11.87 17.56 -1.44
CA SER A 48 11.43 18.93 -1.69
C SER A 48 12.04 19.88 -0.66
N PRO A 49 12.56 21.05 -1.08
CA PRO A 49 12.95 22.07 -0.12
C PRO A 49 11.69 22.59 0.60
N GLU A 50 11.65 22.53 1.93
CA GLU A 50 10.59 23.21 2.68
C GLU A 50 10.73 24.72 2.44
N ARG A 51 9.71 25.33 1.85
CA ARG A 51 9.49 26.76 2.02
C ARG A 51 8.79 26.89 3.37
N GLU A 52 9.55 27.16 4.44
CA GLU A 52 8.94 27.73 5.64
C GLU A 52 8.24 29.03 5.19
N GLU A 53 6.91 29.01 5.11
CA GLU A 53 6.14 30.25 5.09
C GLU A 53 6.37 30.92 6.44
N MET A 54 7.39 31.78 6.51
CA MET A 54 7.62 32.60 7.68
C MET A 54 6.32 33.38 7.98
N PRO A 55 5.69 33.19 9.15
CA PRO A 55 4.51 33.96 9.50
C PRO A 55 4.89 35.45 9.50
N ALA A 56 4.09 36.26 8.81
CA ALA A 56 4.34 37.70 8.59
C ALA A 56 4.58 38.48 9.90
N ASP A 57 4.14 37.94 11.03
CA ASP A 57 4.28 38.54 12.36
C ASP A 57 5.73 38.61 12.86
N ARG A 58 6.63 37.71 12.45
CA ARG A 58 8.05 37.77 12.89
C ARG A 58 8.82 38.95 12.29
N HIS A 59 8.40 39.45 11.14
CA HIS A 59 8.97 40.69 10.59
C HIS A 59 8.54 41.92 11.38
N MET A 60 7.34 41.91 11.99
CA MET A 60 6.87 43.04 12.79
C MET A 60 7.57 43.08 14.16
N GLU A 61 7.83 41.91 14.78
CA GLU A 61 8.61 41.83 16.01
C GLU A 61 10.06 42.33 15.85
N SER A 62 10.72 42.01 14.72
CA SER A 62 12.10 42.45 14.50
C SER A 62 12.21 43.95 14.23
N VAL A 63 11.20 44.56 13.59
CA VAL A 63 11.18 46.01 13.31
C VAL A 63 10.86 46.79 14.58
N VAL A 64 9.94 46.31 15.42
CA VAL A 64 9.60 46.96 16.70
C VAL A 64 10.75 46.89 17.71
N ALA A 65 11.51 45.80 17.72
CA ALA A 65 12.72 45.66 18.52
C ALA A 65 13.86 46.59 18.05
N ALA A 66 13.96 46.87 16.75
CA ALA A 66 14.99 47.73 16.18
C ALA A 66 14.73 49.24 16.36
N THR A 67 13.48 49.66 16.61
CA THR A 67 13.13 51.09 16.74
C THR A 67 13.00 51.58 18.18
N SER A 68 13.09 50.69 19.17
CA SER A 68 12.78 50.99 20.57
C SER A 68 14.03 50.89 21.46
N GLY A 69 15.04 51.72 21.22
CA GLY A 69 16.21 51.76 22.09
C GLY A 69 17.32 52.69 21.62
N ILE A 70 17.34 53.91 22.15
CA ILE A 70 18.39 54.90 21.95
C ILE A 70 19.70 54.42 22.61
N GLY A 71 20.80 54.38 21.84
CA GLY A 71 22.15 54.60 22.40
C GLY A 71 23.21 53.51 22.15
N THR A 72 24.29 53.95 21.50
CA THR A 72 25.66 53.40 21.52
C THR A 72 26.05 52.27 20.55
N GLN A 73 27.07 52.63 19.78
CA GLN A 73 27.90 51.86 18.86
C GLN A 73 28.31 50.49 19.42
N ASN A 74 28.01 49.43 18.65
CA ASN A 74 28.70 48.12 18.53
C ASN A 74 27.66 47.01 18.28
N THR A 75 27.11 46.97 17.07
CA THR A 75 26.39 45.78 16.61
C THR A 75 27.38 44.91 15.83
N PRO A 76 27.73 43.70 16.30
CA PRO A 76 28.44 42.76 15.46
C PRO A 76 27.51 42.41 14.29
N MET A 77 28.02 42.42 13.06
CA MET A 77 27.32 41.76 11.96
C MET A 77 27.10 40.30 12.37
N THR A 78 25.87 39.97 12.74
CA THR A 78 25.44 38.57 12.83
C THR A 78 25.61 38.02 11.42
N GLY A 79 26.58 37.12 11.28
CA GLY A 79 26.82 36.38 10.05
C GLY A 79 25.49 35.84 9.55
N SER A 80 25.28 35.94 8.24
CA SER A 80 24.23 35.24 7.53
C SER A 80 24.34 33.75 7.90
N ALA A 81 23.57 33.34 8.91
CA ALA A 81 23.21 31.95 9.05
C ALA A 81 22.47 31.61 7.76
N TYR A 82 23.10 30.79 6.92
CA TYR A 82 22.37 30.13 5.85
C TYR A 82 21.16 29.49 6.52
N PRO A 83 19.92 29.75 6.07
CA PRO A 83 18.80 29.00 6.58
C PRO A 83 19.14 27.53 6.36
N GLU A 84 19.17 26.74 7.44
CA GLU A 84 19.21 25.30 7.33
C GLU A 84 17.97 24.94 6.51
N THR A 85 18.16 24.59 5.25
CA THR A 85 17.08 24.06 4.42
C THR A 85 16.71 22.73 5.04
N ASN A 86 15.69 22.72 5.88
CA ASN A 86 15.00 21.50 6.25
C ASN A 86 14.41 20.93 4.96
N TYR A 87 14.93 19.78 4.56
CA TYR A 87 14.33 19.00 3.50
C TYR A 87 13.28 18.12 4.15
N SER A 88 12.02 18.28 3.79
CA SER A 88 11.02 17.26 4.08
C SER A 88 11.08 16.20 2.99
N GLU A 89 11.17 14.95 3.42
CA GLU A 89 11.02 13.80 2.53
C GLU A 89 9.52 13.66 2.21
N VAL A 90 9.11 14.04 1.01
CA VAL A 90 7.74 13.85 0.54
C VAL A 90 7.67 12.51 -0.15
N LYS A 91 6.91 11.59 0.45
CA LYS A 91 6.59 10.29 -0.16
C LYS A 91 5.35 10.44 -1.03
N GLU A 92 5.49 10.18 -2.31
CA GLU A 92 4.38 10.23 -3.26
C GLU A 92 4.05 8.83 -3.77
N THR A 93 2.80 8.41 -3.62
CA THR A 93 2.30 7.12 -4.12
C THR A 93 1.70 7.29 -5.51
N TYR A 94 2.04 6.34 -6.38
CA TYR A 94 1.57 6.26 -7.76
C TYR A 94 0.80 4.96 -7.97
N PHE A 95 -0.18 5.01 -8.88
CA PHE A 95 -1.11 3.92 -9.15
C PHE A 95 -0.97 3.48 -10.60
N ILE A 96 -0.66 2.20 -10.82
CA ILE A 96 -0.55 1.58 -12.14
C ILE A 96 -1.82 0.75 -12.38
N PRO A 97 -2.73 1.18 -13.26
CA PRO A 97 -3.92 0.41 -13.61
C PRO A 97 -3.56 -0.97 -14.17
N TRP A 98 -4.35 -2.00 -13.87
CA TRP A 98 -4.11 -3.36 -14.37
C TRP A 98 -4.00 -3.43 -15.91
N HIS A 99 -4.79 -2.64 -16.65
CA HIS A 99 -4.77 -2.64 -18.12
C HIS A 99 -3.49 -2.04 -18.73
N GLN A 100 -2.61 -1.45 -17.91
CA GLN A 100 -1.29 -0.94 -18.30
C GLN A 100 -0.17 -1.97 -18.05
N ILE A 101 -0.48 -3.11 -17.46
CA ILE A 101 0.51 -4.15 -17.17
C ILE A 101 0.77 -4.98 -18.43
N VAL A 102 2.04 -5.01 -18.85
CA VAL A 102 2.51 -5.75 -20.02
C VAL A 102 3.01 -7.15 -19.63
N ASP A 103 3.75 -7.23 -18.53
CA ASP A 103 4.29 -8.48 -17.99
C ASP A 103 4.31 -8.43 -16.45
N ILE A 104 4.10 -9.57 -15.82
CA ILE A 104 4.14 -9.70 -14.35
C ILE A 104 4.60 -11.08 -13.92
N ASN A 105 5.54 -11.10 -13.00
CA ASN A 105 6.03 -12.30 -12.31
C ASN A 105 6.53 -11.92 -10.91
N GLU A 106 7.08 -12.89 -10.17
CA GLU A 106 7.56 -12.67 -8.79
C GLU A 106 8.77 -11.74 -8.68
N GLU A 107 9.50 -11.50 -9.77
CA GLU A 107 10.68 -10.63 -9.78
C GLU A 107 10.36 -9.20 -10.22
N LYS A 108 9.49 -9.06 -11.22
CA LYS A 108 9.17 -7.78 -11.84
C LYS A 108 7.74 -7.67 -12.37
N LEU A 109 7.31 -6.42 -12.44
CA LEU A 109 6.10 -5.93 -13.07
C LEU A 109 6.52 -4.88 -14.11
N VAL A 110 6.19 -5.14 -15.38
CA VAL A 110 6.44 -4.24 -16.50
C VAL A 110 5.14 -3.57 -16.90
N PHE A 111 5.15 -2.25 -17.02
CA PHE A 111 3.96 -1.47 -17.35
C PHE A 111 4.24 -0.41 -18.41
N GLU A 112 3.19 -0.02 -19.13
CA GLU A 112 3.21 1.05 -20.14
C GLU A 112 2.20 2.15 -19.81
N GLY A 113 2.51 3.40 -20.15
CA GLY A 113 1.55 4.50 -20.05
C GLY A 113 1.99 5.58 -19.07
N ASN A 114 1.07 6.05 -18.24
CA ASN A 114 1.34 7.20 -17.37
C ASN A 114 1.85 6.75 -15.99
N GLU A 115 3.16 6.86 -15.78
CA GLU A 115 3.83 6.57 -14.50
C GLU A 115 3.35 7.44 -13.33
N ARG A 116 2.68 8.57 -13.60
CA ARG A 116 2.43 9.62 -12.59
C ARG A 116 0.97 9.78 -12.18
N GLN A 117 0.17 8.71 -12.26
CA GLN A 117 -1.19 8.74 -11.75
C GLN A 117 -1.19 8.73 -10.21
N LYS A 118 -1.63 9.84 -9.61
CA LYS A 118 -1.67 10.05 -8.14
C LYS A 118 -3.07 9.96 -7.55
N GLU A 119 -4.11 9.90 -8.39
CA GLU A 119 -5.49 9.81 -7.91
C GLU A 119 -5.73 8.45 -7.27
N GLU A 120 -6.08 8.46 -5.99
CA GLU A 120 -6.43 7.25 -5.26
C GLU A 120 -7.70 6.64 -5.86
N PRO A 121 -7.67 5.34 -6.21
CA PRO A 121 -8.81 4.71 -6.85
C PRO A 121 -9.97 4.54 -5.88
N ILE A 122 -11.16 4.89 -6.37
CA ILE A 122 -12.42 4.68 -5.66
C ILE A 122 -12.80 3.20 -5.83
N GLU A 123 -13.45 2.62 -4.83
CA GLU A 123 -14.02 1.26 -4.88
C GLU A 123 -13.00 0.10 -4.98
N CYS A 124 -11.75 0.34 -4.58
CA CYS A 124 -10.76 -0.73 -4.44
C CYS A 124 -10.29 -0.84 -2.97
N TYR A 125 -9.92 -2.05 -2.56
CA TYR A 125 -9.30 -2.31 -1.27
C TYR A 125 -7.85 -2.77 -1.43
N SER A 126 -7.04 -2.41 -0.45
CA SER A 126 -5.63 -2.79 -0.35
C SER A 126 -5.45 -4.22 0.12
N TYR A 127 -4.54 -4.96 -0.53
CA TYR A 127 -4.04 -6.24 -0.05
C TYR A 127 -3.49 -6.11 1.37
N LEU A 128 -2.59 -5.15 1.57
CA LEU A 128 -1.94 -4.93 2.86
C LEU A 128 -2.94 -4.57 3.96
N ALA A 129 -4.05 -3.91 3.62
CA ALA A 129 -5.09 -3.57 4.57
C ALA A 129 -5.81 -4.81 5.12
N VAL A 130 -6.06 -5.83 4.29
CA VAL A 130 -6.79 -7.06 4.67
C VAL A 130 -5.87 -8.22 5.06
N LYS A 131 -4.57 -8.10 4.77
CA LYS A 131 -3.56 -9.04 5.25
C LYS A 131 -3.67 -9.13 6.77
N ASP A 132 -3.48 -10.33 7.29
CA ASP A 132 -3.58 -10.63 8.71
C ASP A 132 -4.99 -10.49 9.33
N TRP A 133 -6.03 -10.21 8.56
CA TRP A 133 -7.39 -10.21 9.10
C TRP A 133 -7.87 -11.63 9.42
N PRO A 134 -8.60 -11.82 10.53
CA PRO A 134 -9.28 -13.08 10.79
C PRO A 134 -10.42 -13.27 9.78
N VAL A 135 -10.56 -14.51 9.30
CA VAL A 135 -11.74 -14.95 8.55
C VAL A 135 -12.73 -15.52 9.55
N ILE A 136 -13.93 -14.95 9.61
CA ILE A 136 -14.98 -15.31 10.55
C ILE A 136 -16.18 -15.86 9.78
N ASP A 137 -16.73 -16.97 10.24
CA ASP A 137 -17.93 -17.56 9.65
C ASP A 137 -19.22 -16.89 10.14
N GLN A 138 -20.36 -17.33 9.61
CA GLN A 138 -21.69 -16.84 10.02
C GLN A 138 -22.06 -17.14 11.49
N SER A 139 -21.40 -18.11 12.12
CA SER A 139 -21.60 -18.44 13.55
C SER A 139 -20.75 -17.59 14.48
N GLY A 140 -19.81 -16.81 13.93
CA GLY A 140 -18.84 -16.02 14.68
C GLY A 140 -17.55 -16.78 14.99
N GLU A 141 -17.36 -17.99 14.44
CA GLU A 141 -16.16 -18.78 14.63
C GLU A 141 -15.01 -18.27 13.74
N LYS A 142 -13.82 -18.14 14.34
CA LYS A 142 -12.60 -17.84 13.58
C LYS A 142 -12.17 -19.07 12.81
N ILE A 143 -12.38 -19.02 11.51
CA ILE A 143 -11.88 -19.98 10.54
C ILE A 143 -10.37 -19.91 10.58
N GLY A 144 -9.79 -18.76 10.23
CA GLY A 144 -8.35 -18.58 10.22
C GLY A 144 -7.91 -17.14 10.13
N LYS A 145 -6.70 -16.93 9.62
CA LYS A 145 -6.11 -15.61 9.41
C LYS A 145 -5.60 -15.51 7.98
N ILE A 146 -5.94 -14.44 7.26
CA ILE A 146 -5.45 -14.20 5.91
C ILE A 146 -3.94 -14.03 5.95
N LYS A 147 -3.22 -15.00 5.42
CA LYS A 147 -1.77 -14.95 5.23
C LYS A 147 -1.42 -14.20 3.95
N ASP A 148 -2.13 -14.54 2.89
CA ASP A 148 -1.85 -14.07 1.54
C ASP A 148 -3.10 -14.15 0.65
N LEU A 149 -3.05 -13.52 -0.52
CA LEU A 149 -4.02 -13.68 -1.60
C LEU A 149 -3.39 -14.40 -2.79
N VAL A 150 -4.16 -15.31 -3.38
CA VAL A 150 -3.85 -15.96 -4.65
C VAL A 150 -4.55 -15.19 -5.76
N MET A 151 -3.77 -14.66 -6.70
CA MET A 151 -4.23 -13.93 -7.87
C MET A 151 -4.18 -14.81 -9.10
N ASP A 152 -5.22 -14.78 -9.91
CA ASP A 152 -5.19 -15.33 -11.26
C ASP A 152 -5.01 -14.18 -12.25
N THR A 153 -3.82 -14.09 -12.85
CA THR A 153 -3.46 -13.01 -13.79
C THR A 153 -4.16 -13.14 -15.14
N GLU A 154 -4.63 -14.33 -15.52
CA GLU A 154 -5.39 -14.52 -16.76
C GLU A 154 -6.83 -14.03 -16.58
N ARG A 155 -7.43 -14.32 -15.42
CA ARG A 155 -8.78 -13.86 -15.05
C ARG A 155 -8.81 -12.46 -14.43
N GLN A 156 -7.63 -11.90 -14.15
CA GLN A 156 -7.45 -10.55 -13.60
C GLN A 156 -8.16 -10.38 -12.25
N GLN A 157 -8.06 -11.35 -11.36
CA GLN A 157 -8.80 -11.34 -10.09
C GLN A 157 -8.08 -12.08 -8.98
N ALA A 158 -8.36 -11.71 -7.74
CA ALA A 158 -8.04 -12.56 -6.60
C ALA A 158 -9.03 -13.72 -6.54
N VAL A 159 -8.52 -14.95 -6.44
CA VAL A 159 -9.33 -16.18 -6.47
C VAL A 159 -9.43 -16.87 -5.12
N GLY A 160 -8.45 -16.65 -4.24
CA GLY A 160 -8.46 -17.28 -2.92
C GLY A 160 -7.56 -16.61 -1.90
N PHE A 161 -7.77 -16.97 -0.65
CA PHE A 161 -6.89 -16.68 0.47
C PHE A 161 -5.99 -17.88 0.76
N VAL A 162 -4.75 -17.60 1.15
CA VAL A 162 -3.91 -18.53 1.91
C VAL A 162 -4.13 -18.23 3.38
N LEU A 163 -4.38 -19.25 4.19
CA LEU A 163 -4.68 -19.09 5.61
C LEU A 163 -3.54 -19.65 6.47
N SER A 164 -3.03 -18.83 7.40
CA SER A 164 -1.86 -19.16 8.24
C SER A 164 -2.20 -19.73 9.61
N GLU A 165 -3.46 -19.74 10.04
CA GLU A 165 -3.93 -20.19 11.37
C GLU A 165 -5.36 -20.70 11.24
N GLY A 166 -5.85 -21.47 12.22
CA GLY A 166 -7.25 -21.90 12.26
C GLY A 166 -7.48 -23.20 13.03
N PHE A 167 -8.75 -23.56 13.20
CA PHE A 167 -9.13 -24.81 13.87
C PHE A 167 -8.61 -26.05 13.12
N TRP A 168 -8.42 -25.98 11.80
CA TRP A 168 -7.85 -27.09 11.02
C TRP A 168 -6.40 -27.42 11.36
N LYS A 169 -5.63 -26.48 11.94
CA LYS A 169 -4.23 -26.77 12.28
C LYS A 169 -4.11 -27.90 13.31
N SER A 170 -5.05 -27.98 14.24
CA SER A 170 -5.08 -29.06 15.24
C SER A 170 -5.62 -30.37 14.68
N LEU A 171 -6.43 -30.31 13.61
CA LEU A 171 -7.10 -31.48 13.02
C LEU A 171 -6.32 -32.11 11.85
N PHE A 172 -5.64 -31.29 11.04
CA PHE A 172 -5.08 -31.71 9.75
C PHE A 172 -3.57 -31.40 9.59
N GLY A 173 -2.91 -30.82 10.61
CA GLY A 173 -1.46 -30.59 10.60
C GLY A 173 -1.03 -29.16 10.25
N HIS A 174 0.26 -29.00 9.94
CA HIS A 174 0.93 -27.70 9.76
C HIS A 174 0.83 -27.09 8.35
N ASP A 175 0.07 -27.72 7.46
CA ASP A 175 -0.01 -27.26 6.08
C ASP A 175 -0.88 -26.02 5.93
N GLU A 176 -0.51 -25.16 4.98
CA GLU A 176 -1.32 -24.03 4.57
C GLU A 176 -2.66 -24.51 4.02
N LYS A 177 -3.71 -23.73 4.27
CA LYS A 177 -5.03 -23.97 3.66
C LYS A 177 -5.38 -22.84 2.72
N TYR A 178 -6.05 -23.21 1.66
CA TYR A 178 -6.51 -22.29 0.64
C TYR A 178 -8.03 -22.20 0.74
N MET A 179 -8.59 -21.00 0.55
CA MET A 179 -10.03 -20.79 0.61
C MET A 179 -10.45 -19.85 -0.52
N PRO A 180 -11.44 -20.19 -1.36
CA PRO A 180 -11.97 -19.25 -2.35
C PRO A 180 -12.46 -17.96 -1.69
N ILE A 181 -12.22 -16.82 -2.34
CA ILE A 181 -12.73 -15.55 -1.81
C ILE A 181 -14.25 -15.56 -1.90
N THR A 182 -14.87 -15.49 -0.74
CA THR A 182 -16.32 -15.42 -0.57
C THR A 182 -16.62 -14.51 0.60
N GLY A 183 -17.82 -13.94 0.66
CA GLY A 183 -18.19 -13.02 1.74
C GLY A 183 -17.65 -11.61 1.52
N GLN A 184 -17.55 -10.84 2.60
CA GLN A 184 -17.26 -9.40 2.53
C GLN A 184 -16.37 -8.94 3.70
N PRO A 185 -15.52 -7.91 3.49
CA PRO A 185 -14.76 -7.29 4.56
C PRO A 185 -15.67 -6.47 5.50
N ASP A 186 -15.51 -6.66 6.81
CA ASP A 186 -16.02 -5.77 7.85
C ASP A 186 -14.90 -4.82 8.27
N TRP A 187 -14.89 -3.63 7.67
CA TRP A 187 -13.89 -2.58 7.93
C TRP A 187 -13.87 -2.08 9.37
N LYS A 188 -14.99 -2.19 10.09
CA LYS A 188 -15.10 -1.69 11.46
C LYS A 188 -14.40 -2.63 12.43
N THR A 189 -14.55 -3.94 12.22
CA THR A 189 -13.94 -4.96 13.09
C THR A 189 -12.59 -5.45 12.56
N GLN A 190 -12.24 -5.11 11.32
CA GLN A 190 -11.06 -5.62 10.61
C GLN A 190 -11.12 -7.14 10.45
N GLU A 191 -12.27 -7.65 10.02
CA GLU A 191 -12.52 -9.09 9.87
C GLU A 191 -13.07 -9.37 8.47
N TRP A 192 -12.81 -10.57 7.95
CA TRP A 192 -13.43 -11.04 6.71
C TRP A 192 -14.59 -11.98 7.03
N LYS A 193 -15.83 -11.54 6.79
CA LYS A 193 -17.03 -12.31 7.12
C LYS A 193 -17.44 -13.20 5.96
N ILE A 194 -17.65 -14.49 6.20
CA ILE A 194 -18.16 -15.43 5.20
C ILE A 194 -19.53 -16.01 5.59
N GLU A 195 -20.36 -16.28 4.59
CA GLU A 195 -21.73 -16.78 4.79
C GLU A 195 -21.82 -18.32 4.80
N ARG A 196 -20.74 -19.03 4.50
CA ARG A 196 -20.74 -20.49 4.30
C ARG A 196 -19.87 -21.22 5.32
N THR A 197 -20.21 -22.48 5.56
CA THR A 197 -19.47 -23.36 6.47
C THR A 197 -18.06 -23.67 5.91
N PRO A 198 -17.00 -23.52 6.72
CA PRO A 198 -15.60 -23.62 6.28
C PRO A 198 -15.22 -24.97 5.65
N ASP A 199 -15.77 -26.08 6.12
CA ASP A 199 -15.40 -27.45 5.69
C ASP A 199 -15.59 -27.69 4.19
N LEU A 200 -16.49 -26.94 3.54
CA LEU A 200 -16.75 -27.03 2.10
C LEU A 200 -15.81 -26.15 1.25
N LEU A 201 -15.11 -25.22 1.90
CA LEU A 201 -14.33 -24.18 1.23
C LEU A 201 -12.83 -24.38 1.36
N LEU A 202 -12.36 -25.06 2.40
CA LEU A 202 -10.93 -25.30 2.60
C LEU A 202 -10.38 -26.29 1.57
N LYS A 203 -9.33 -25.87 0.89
CA LYS A 203 -8.58 -26.59 -0.13
C LYS A 203 -7.16 -26.86 0.36
N ASN A 204 -6.57 -27.94 -0.14
CA ASN A 204 -5.19 -28.32 0.23
C ASN A 204 -4.16 -27.72 -0.73
N THR A 205 -4.59 -27.33 -1.93
CA THR A 205 -3.71 -26.82 -2.97
C THR A 205 -4.33 -25.59 -3.63
N PRO A 206 -3.51 -24.67 -4.17
CA PRO A 206 -4.02 -23.53 -4.92
C PRO A 206 -4.68 -23.95 -6.24
N GLU A 207 -4.40 -25.15 -6.75
CA GLU A 207 -5.01 -25.71 -7.95
C GLU A 207 -6.52 -25.92 -7.82
N GLU A 208 -6.98 -26.19 -6.60
CA GLU A 208 -8.37 -26.44 -6.24
C GLU A 208 -9.23 -25.16 -6.08
N LEU A 209 -8.63 -23.97 -6.25
CA LEU A 209 -9.28 -22.65 -6.20
C LEU A 209 -9.96 -22.27 -7.52
#